data_AF-A0A973EWF1-F1
#
_entry.id   AF-A0A973EWF1-F1
#
_cell.length_a   1.000
_cell.length_b   1.000
_cell.length_c   1.000
_cell.angle_alpha   90.00
_cell.angle_beta   90.00
_cell.angle_gamma   90.00
#
_symmetry.space_group_name_H-M   'P 1'
#
loop_
_entity.id
_entity.type
_entity.pdbx_description
1 polymer ?
#
loop_
_entity_poly.entity_id
_entity_poly.type
_entity_poly.pdbx_seq_one_letter_code
_entity_poly.pdbx_strand_id
1 'polypeptide(L)'
;MELISEILKITIPSLIVSITVWLTLRYMLKSDQEKRRQELILQSGRTVTPIRLQAYERIVLFLERISLESLLVRVSSPDMTVAQLHSALLTTIRSE
;
A
#
# COMPACT_ATOMS: atom_id res chain seq x y z
N MET A 1 46.74 37.73 -33.25
CA MET A 1 47.09 36.59 -32.36
C MET A 1 46.56 36.80 -30.93
N GLU A 2 46.51 38.01 -30.38
CA GLU A 2 46.04 38.24 -29.00
C GLU A 2 44.52 38.06 -28.79
N LEU A 3 43.69 38.51 -29.74
CA LEU A 3 42.23 38.38 -29.68
C LEU A 3 41.74 36.91 -29.58
N ILE A 4 42.41 35.98 -30.27
CA ILE A 4 42.05 34.56 -30.22
C ILE A 4 42.33 33.98 -28.83
N SER A 5 43.41 34.42 -28.17
CA SER A 5 43.76 33.99 -26.81
C SER A 5 42.76 34.52 -25.77
N GLU A 6 42.32 35.77 -25.90
CA GLU A 6 41.30 36.35 -25.02
C GLU A 6 39.94 35.65 -25.14
N ILE A 7 39.47 35.42 -26.37
CA ILE A 7 38.21 34.71 -26.62
C ILE A 7 38.27 33.29 -26.05
N LEU A 8 39.42 32.61 -26.17
CA LEU A 8 39.60 31.26 -25.65
C LEU A 8 39.58 31.23 -24.11
N LYS A 9 40.17 32.22 -23.45
CA LYS A 9 40.14 32.37 -21.98
C LYS A 9 38.74 32.59 -21.42
N ILE A 10 37.82 33.18 -22.20
CA ILE A 10 36.42 33.42 -21.78
C ILE A 10 35.52 32.22 -22.15
N THR A 11 35.78 31.58 -23.28
CA THR A 11 34.96 30.46 -23.77
C THR A 11 35.14 29.20 -22.93
N ILE A 12 36.37 28.92 -22.47
CA ILE A 12 36.66 27.73 -21.66
C ILE A 12 35.86 27.72 -20.34
N PRO A 13 35.88 28.77 -19.49
CA PRO A 13 35.07 28.83 -18.28
C PRO A 13 33.57 28.73 -18.57
N SER A 14 33.08 29.40 -19.62
CA SER A 14 31.67 29.35 -20.00
C SER A 14 31.24 27.93 -20.40
N LEU A 15 32.10 27.18 -21.08
CA LEU A 15 31.85 25.79 -21.46
C LEU A 15 31.80 24.89 -20.21
N ILE A 16 32.73 25.09 -19.27
CA ILE A 16 32.78 24.34 -18.02
C ILE A 16 31.48 24.56 -17.22
N VAL A 17 31.06 25.81 -17.04
CA VAL A 17 29.81 26.14 -16.34
C VAL A 17 28.61 25.52 -17.05
N SER A 18 28.54 25.59 -18.38
CA SER A 18 27.47 24.97 -19.16
C SER A 18 27.38 23.46 -18.93
N ILE A 19 28.52 22.76 -18.94
CA ILE A 19 28.60 21.33 -18.65
C ILE A 19 28.18 21.04 -17.21
N THR A 20 28.63 21.83 -16.23
CA THR A 20 28.26 21.66 -14.82
C THR A 20 26.75 21.84 -14.61
N VAL A 21 26.15 22.87 -15.21
CA VAL A 21 24.69 23.09 -15.14
C VAL A 21 23.94 21.93 -15.79
N TRP A 22 24.39 21.45 -16.94
CA TRP A 22 23.76 20.32 -17.62
C TRP A 22 23.80 19.03 -16.78
N LEU A 23 24.95 18.71 -16.18
CA LEU A 23 25.11 17.53 -15.32
C LEU A 23 24.26 17.62 -14.05
N THR A 24 24.24 18.78 -13.39
CA THR A 24 23.46 19.00 -12.17
C THR A 24 21.96 18.91 -12.44
N LEU A 25 21.47 19.51 -13.55
CA LEU A 25 20.07 19.35 -13.96
C LEU A 25 19.73 17.89 -14.21
N ARG A 26 20.54 17.17 -14.99
CA ARG A 26 20.35 15.73 -15.28
C ARG A 26 20.28 14.92 -13.99
N TYR A 27 21.16 15.20 -13.03
CA TYR A 27 21.19 14.51 -11.75
C TYR A 27 19.97 14.83 -10.88
N MET A 28 19.57 16.10 -10.79
CA MET A 28 18.38 16.52 -10.06
C MET A 28 17.10 15.89 -10.63
N LEU A 29 16.92 15.92 -11.95
CA LEU A 29 15.74 15.30 -12.58
C LEU A 29 15.66 13.80 -12.29
N LYS A 30 16.80 13.10 -12.33
CA LYS A 30 16.85 11.67 -12.00
C LYS A 30 16.55 11.43 -10.52
N SER A 31 17.08 12.28 -9.63
CA SER A 31 16.84 12.19 -8.19
C SER A 31 15.38 12.46 -7.83
N ASP A 32 14.75 13.47 -8.44
CA ASP A 32 13.36 13.82 -8.19
C ASP A 32 12.40 12.73 -8.68
N GLN A 33 12.69 12.09 -9.82
CA GLN A 33 11.90 10.95 -10.29
C GLN A 33 11.98 9.76 -9.31
N GLU A 34 13.17 9.45 -8.80
CA GLU A 34 13.34 8.34 -7.87
C GLU A 34 12.66 8.63 -6.52
N LYS A 35 12.80 9.85 -5.99
CA LYS A 35 12.08 10.28 -4.78
C LYS A 35 10.56 10.17 -4.95
N ARG A 36 10.03 10.67 -6.07
CA ARG A 36 8.60 10.63 -6.34
C ARG A 36 8.08 9.20 -6.48
N ARG A 37 8.87 8.30 -7.07
CA ARG A 37 8.54 6.87 -7.15
C ARG A 37 8.53 6.21 -5.76
N GLN A 38 9.49 6.54 -4.91
CA GLN A 38 9.52 6.04 -3.52
C GLN A 38 8.32 6.54 -2.72
N GLU A 39 7.95 7.82 -2.85
CA GLU A 39 6.75 8.39 -2.21
C GLU A 39 5.47 7.68 -2.66
N LEU A 40 5.31 7.39 -3.95
CA LEU A 40 4.15 6.67 -4.49
C LEU A 40 4.04 5.25 -3.92
N ILE A 41 5.16 4.52 -3.81
CA ILE A 41 5.19 3.18 -3.21
C ILE A 41 4.81 3.27 -1.73
N LEU A 42 5.34 4.26 -1.01
CA LEU A 42 5.09 4.44 0.42
C LEU A 42 3.63 4.83 0.68
N GLN A 43 3.04 5.69 -0.16
CA GLN A 43 1.61 6.03 -0.11
C GLN A 43 0.70 4.84 -0.45
N SER A 44 1.08 4.04 -1.45
CA SER A 44 0.36 2.81 -1.82
C SER A 44 0.37 1.81 -0.67
N GLY A 45 1.52 1.63 -0.01
CA GLY A 45 1.65 0.80 1.19
C GLY A 45 0.76 1.27 2.34
N ARG A 46 0.71 2.57 2.61
CA ARG A 46 -0.14 3.14 3.69
C ARG A 46 -1.63 2.93 3.49
N THR A 47 -2.11 2.85 2.24
CA THR A 47 -3.54 2.73 1.95
C THR A 47 -3.98 1.27 1.76
N VAL A 48 -3.19 0.47 1.05
CA VAL A 48 -3.56 -0.91 0.71
C VAL A 48 -3.40 -1.86 1.89
N THR A 49 -2.36 -1.68 2.71
CA THR A 49 -2.09 -2.56 3.86
C THR A 49 -3.21 -2.57 4.90
N PRO A 50 -3.74 -1.42 5.39
CA PRO A 50 -4.82 -1.43 6.37
C PRO A 50 -6.12 -1.99 5.79
N ILE A 51 -6.42 -1.75 4.51
CA ILE A 51 -7.62 -2.30 3.86
C ILE A 51 -7.55 -3.83 3.80
N ARG A 52 -6.37 -4.39 3.48
CA ARG A 52 -6.17 -5.85 3.51
C ARG A 52 -6.30 -6.40 4.92
N LEU A 53 -5.74 -5.72 5.92
CA LEU A 53 -5.85 -6.13 7.32
C LEU A 53 -7.32 -6.13 7.78
N GLN A 54 -8.06 -5.07 7.49
CA GLN A 54 -9.49 -4.96 7.80
C GLN A 54 -10.33 -6.04 7.09
N ALA A 55 -9.99 -6.37 5.85
CA ALA A 55 -10.65 -7.47 5.13
C ALA A 55 -10.36 -8.82 5.79
N TYR A 56 -9.13 -9.07 6.23
CA TYR A 56 -8.78 -10.28 6.98
C TYR A 56 -9.48 -10.34 8.34
N GLU A 57 -9.58 -9.23 9.08
CA GLU A 57 -10.35 -9.17 10.33
C GLU A 57 -11.82 -9.53 10.11
N ARG A 58 -12.45 -9.02 9.04
CA ARG A 58 -13.84 -9.37 8.70
C ARG A 58 -13.99 -10.87 8.40
N ILE A 59 -13.03 -11.47 7.70
CA ILE A 59 -13.05 -12.91 7.40
C ILE A 59 -12.87 -13.72 8.69
N VAL A 60 -11.93 -13.32 9.56
CA VAL A 60 -11.69 -14.01 10.84
C VAL A 60 -12.93 -13.93 11.74
N LEU A 61 -13.55 -12.76 11.86
CA LEU A 61 -14.79 -12.58 12.63
C LEU A 61 -15.94 -13.45 12.09
N PHE A 62 -16.05 -13.60 10.77
CA PHE A 62 -17.02 -14.49 10.16
C PHE A 62 -16.76 -15.96 10.54
N LEU A 63 -15.51 -16.41 10.45
CA LEU A 63 -15.11 -17.76 10.85
C LEU A 63 -15.37 -18.02 12.35
N GLU A 64 -15.11 -17.03 13.20
CA GLU A 64 -15.40 -17.11 14.63
C GLU A 64 -16.91 -17.24 14.91
N ARG A 65 -17.76 -16.54 14.15
CA ARG A 65 -19.23 -16.64 14.27
C ARG A 65 -19.82 -17.97 13.80
N ILE A 66 -19.13 -18.69 12.92
CA ILE A 66 -19.52 -20.03 12.45
C ILE A 66 -18.88 -21.13 13.31
N SER A 67 -17.97 -20.79 14.22
CA SER A 67 -17.44 -21.77 15.17
C SER A 67 -18.57 -22.35 16.04
N LEU A 68 -18.50 -23.66 16.28
CA LEU A 68 -19.57 -24.41 16.94
C LEU A 68 -19.82 -23.89 18.37
N GLU A 69 -18.78 -23.45 19.08
CA GLU A 69 -18.89 -22.85 20.42
C GLU A 69 -19.72 -21.56 20.40
N SER A 70 -19.43 -20.62 19.49
CA SER A 70 -20.16 -19.35 19.45
C SER A 70 -21.61 -19.52 18.95
N LEU A 71 -21.83 -20.47 18.04
CA LEU A 71 -23.16 -20.86 17.56
C LEU A 71 -23.99 -21.53 18.65
N LEU A 72 -23.43 -22.48 19.39
CA LEU A 72 -24.14 -23.19 20.46
C LEU A 72 -24.63 -22.22 21.55
N VAL A 73 -23.80 -21.26 21.97
CA VAL A 73 -24.19 -20.28 22.99
C VAL A 73 -25.32 -19.37 22.51
N ARG A 74 -25.36 -19.03 21.21
CA ARG A 74 -26.39 -18.15 20.63
C ARG A 74 -27.71 -18.86 20.30
N VAL A 75 -27.63 -20.10 19.82
CA VAL A 75 -28.78 -20.82 19.26
C VAL A 75 -29.42 -21.75 20.30
N SER A 76 -28.65 -22.23 21.28
CA SER A 76 -29.17 -23.13 22.30
C SER A 76 -30.16 -22.41 23.24
N SER A 77 -31.37 -22.93 23.31
CA SER A 77 -32.40 -22.50 24.26
C SER A 77 -32.86 -23.71 25.09
N PRO A 78 -33.14 -23.55 26.39
CA PRO A 78 -33.44 -24.66 27.30
C PRO A 78 -34.66 -25.50 26.92
N ASP A 79 -35.60 -24.95 26.12
CA ASP A 79 -36.82 -25.64 25.69
C ASP A 79 -36.73 -26.30 24.29
N MET A 80 -35.55 -26.32 23.67
CA MET A 80 -35.37 -26.92 22.33
C MET A 80 -35.13 -28.44 22.38
N THR A 81 -35.84 -29.16 21.51
CA THR A 81 -35.52 -30.58 21.23
C THR A 81 -34.27 -30.70 20.35
N VAL A 82 -33.60 -31.86 20.41
CA VAL A 82 -32.37 -32.14 19.62
C VAL A 82 -32.57 -31.89 18.12
N ALA A 83 -33.73 -32.26 17.58
CA ALA A 83 -34.06 -32.06 16.17
C ALA A 83 -34.23 -30.56 15.80
N GLN A 84 -34.84 -29.77 16.69
CA GLN A 84 -35.01 -28.33 16.52
C GLN A 84 -33.68 -27.60 16.60
N LEU A 85 -32.81 -27.97 17.55
CA LEU A 85 -31.47 -27.40 17.69
C LEU A 85 -30.63 -27.66 16.43
N HIS A 86 -30.64 -28.89 15.92
CA HIS A 86 -29.91 -29.26 14.70
C HIS A 86 -30.39 -28.47 13.48
N SER A 87 -31.71 -28.34 13.31
CA SER A 87 -32.28 -27.54 12.22
C SER A 87 -31.93 -26.05 12.37
N ALA A 88 -31.96 -25.51 13.59
CA ALA A 88 -31.64 -24.11 13.85
C ALA A 88 -30.15 -23.80 13.60
N LEU A 89 -29.25 -24.70 13.98
CA LEU A 89 -27.81 -24.58 13.70
C LEU A 89 -27.54 -24.57 12.19
N LEU A 90 -28.13 -25.51 11.44
CA LEU A 90 -27.98 -25.57 9.99
C LEU A 90 -28.53 -24.33 9.28
N THR A 91 -29.68 -23.82 9.72
CA THR A 91 -30.25 -22.58 9.17
C THR A 91 -29.35 -21.38 9.48
N THR A 92 -28.81 -21.30 10.70
CA THR A 92 -27.94 -20.19 11.11
C THR A 92 -26.61 -20.18 10.35
N ILE A 93 -26.02 -21.35 10.09
CA ILE A 93 -24.80 -21.48 9.27
C ILE A 93 -25.07 -21.08 7.81
N ARG A 94 -26.26 -21.38 7.27
CA ARG A 94 -26.63 -21.03 5.89
C ARG A 94 -27.00 -19.56 5.70
N SER A 95 -27.38 -18.87 6.78
CA SER A 95 -27.83 -17.47 6.74
C SER A 95 -26.71 -16.45 6.96
N GLU A 96 -25.59 -16.86 7.57
CA GLU A 96 -24.36 -16.05 7.63
C GLU A 96 -23.57 -16.16 6.32
#